data_AF-A0A7T8JUB0-F1
#
_entry.id   AF-A0A7T8JUB0-F1
#
_cell.length_a   1.000
_cell.length_b   1.000
_cell.length_c   1.000
_cell.angle_alpha   90.00
_cell.angle_beta   90.00
_cell.angle_gamma   90.00
#
_symmetry.space_group_name_H-M   'P 1'
#
loop_
_entity.id
_entity.type
_entity.pdbx_description
1 polymer ?
#
loop_
_entity_poly.entity_id
_entity_poly.type
_entity_poly.pdbx_seq_one_letter_code
_entity_poly.pdbx_strand_id
1 'polypeptide(L)'
;MENTPLTKQYKNSFPLSAGIRNEKLRDEIYCQLANQTRKNGDPQSNERGWFLISNCLSSFPPSKTLYKYLLKYVSDNGANGYKYICQQKLLQAGINHESRVYPPTNLEWHSNKKAVRMALDATFPDFEIRPVPIESFTTQRSFLLMR
;
A
#
# COMPACT_ATOMS: atom_id res chain seq x y z
N MET A 1 -2.37 -20.02 -22.73
CA MET A 1 -1.20 -19.92 -21.81
C MET A 1 -1.34 -18.67 -20.92
N GLU A 2 -2.40 -18.54 -20.13
CA GLU A 2 -2.77 -17.27 -19.45
C GLU A 2 -3.04 -17.47 -17.94
N ASN A 3 -2.13 -18.13 -17.21
CA ASN A 3 -2.35 -18.39 -15.77
C ASN A 3 -1.09 -18.37 -14.88
N THR A 4 0.00 -17.74 -15.30
CA THR A 4 1.20 -17.60 -14.46
C THR A 4 1.01 -16.46 -13.44
N PRO A 5 1.28 -16.64 -12.14
CA PRO A 5 1.05 -15.60 -11.12
C PRO A 5 1.74 -14.25 -11.42
N LEU A 6 2.88 -14.30 -12.12
CA LEU A 6 3.63 -13.12 -12.56
C LEU A 6 2.85 -12.26 -13.57
N THR A 7 2.10 -12.85 -14.52
CA THR A 7 1.36 -12.05 -15.52
C THR A 7 0.14 -11.33 -14.92
N LYS A 8 -0.45 -11.87 -13.85
CA LYS A 8 -1.48 -11.17 -13.06
C LYS A 8 -0.92 -10.03 -12.20
N GLN A 9 0.29 -10.18 -11.68
CA GLN A 9 1.01 -9.11 -10.98
C GLN A 9 1.20 -7.87 -11.88
N TYR A 10 1.66 -8.08 -13.12
CA TYR A 10 1.89 -6.99 -14.09
C TYR A 10 0.59 -6.37 -14.64
N LYS A 11 -0.50 -7.12 -14.81
CA LYS A 11 -1.80 -6.52 -15.21
C LYS A 11 -2.36 -5.55 -14.16
N ASN A 12 -2.12 -5.82 -12.87
CA ASN A 12 -2.52 -4.93 -11.77
C ASN A 12 -1.53 -3.79 -11.51
N SER A 13 -0.41 -3.73 -12.24
CA SER A 13 0.63 -2.73 -12.02
C SER A 13 0.38 -1.41 -12.73
N PHE A 14 -0.61 -1.31 -13.63
CA PHE A 14 -0.79 -0.09 -14.43
C PHE A 14 -1.02 1.17 -13.56
N PRO A 15 -1.97 1.21 -12.59
CA PRO A 15 -2.15 2.38 -11.73
C PRO A 15 -0.90 2.68 -10.90
N LEU A 16 -0.22 1.65 -10.40
CA LEU A 16 1.01 1.79 -9.63
C LEU A 16 2.13 2.43 -10.46
N SER A 17 2.44 1.83 -11.62
CA SER A 17 3.48 2.31 -12.52
C SER A 17 3.18 3.72 -13.04
N ALA A 18 1.91 4.04 -13.29
CA ALA A 18 1.49 5.39 -13.69
C ALA A 18 1.71 6.42 -12.58
N GLY A 19 1.29 6.12 -11.34
CA GLY A 19 1.42 7.04 -10.20
C GLY A 19 2.86 7.23 -9.70
N ILE A 20 3.71 6.20 -9.82
CA ILE A 20 5.15 6.31 -9.54
C ILE A 20 5.81 7.25 -10.56
N ARG A 21 5.51 7.08 -11.85
CA ARG A 21 6.13 7.86 -12.94
C ARG A 21 5.60 9.29 -13.08
N ASN A 22 4.33 9.51 -12.72
CA ASN A 22 3.68 10.80 -12.92
C ASN A 22 2.89 11.22 -11.69
N GLU A 23 3.46 12.16 -10.93
CA GLU A 23 2.85 12.71 -9.73
C GLU A 23 1.48 13.34 -9.98
N LYS A 24 1.26 13.97 -11.14
CA LYS A 24 -0.01 14.63 -11.49
C LYS A 24 -1.17 13.65 -11.62
N LEU A 25 -0.90 12.34 -11.81
CA LEU A 25 -1.92 11.31 -11.92
C LEU A 25 -2.28 10.67 -10.57
N ARG A 26 -1.50 10.88 -9.50
CA ARG A 26 -1.69 10.17 -8.22
C ARG A 26 -3.07 10.42 -7.65
N ASP A 27 -3.50 11.68 -7.61
CA ASP A 27 -4.81 12.06 -7.08
C ASP A 27 -5.94 11.48 -7.92
N GLU A 28 -5.82 11.54 -9.25
CA GLU A 28 -6.80 10.96 -10.17
C GLU A 28 -6.93 9.45 -9.96
N ILE A 29 -5.80 8.73 -9.81
CA ILE A 29 -5.79 7.30 -9.52
C ILE A 29 -6.53 7.00 -8.21
N TYR A 30 -6.28 7.77 -7.14
CA TYR A 30 -6.99 7.58 -5.88
C TYR A 30 -8.49 7.88 -5.99
N CYS A 31 -8.86 8.97 -6.67
CA CYS A 31 -10.25 9.33 -6.90
C CYS A 31 -10.99 8.24 -7.68
N GLN A 32 -10.38 7.71 -8.75
CA GLN A 32 -10.94 6.63 -9.54
C GLN A 32 -11.12 5.35 -8.71
N LEU A 33 -10.09 4.93 -7.97
CA LEU A 33 -10.17 3.74 -7.13
C LEU A 33 -11.22 3.89 -6.01
N ALA A 34 -11.26 5.04 -5.34
CA ALA A 34 -12.25 5.34 -4.31
C ALA A 34 -13.68 5.33 -4.87
N ASN A 35 -13.87 5.82 -6.10
CA ASN A 35 -15.18 5.76 -6.76
C ASN A 35 -15.59 4.31 -7.05
N GLN A 36 -14.66 3.46 -7.50
CA GLN A 36 -14.93 2.03 -7.76
C GLN A 36 -15.17 1.20 -6.51
N THR A 37 -14.67 1.62 -5.33
CA THR A 37 -14.96 0.95 -4.05
C THR A 37 -16.22 1.49 -3.37
N ARG A 38 -16.69 2.69 -3.74
CA ARG A 38 -17.85 3.34 -3.11
C ARG A 38 -19.16 2.71 -3.61
N LYS A 39 -19.96 2.19 -2.67
CA LYS A 39 -21.26 1.54 -2.96
C LYS A 39 -21.18 0.42 -4.01
N ASN A 40 -20.03 -0.24 -4.11
CA ASN A 40 -19.86 -1.38 -5.00
C ASN A 40 -20.49 -2.63 -4.37
N GLY A 41 -21.53 -3.15 -5.03
CA GLY A 41 -22.29 -4.31 -4.58
C GLY A 41 -21.61 -5.65 -4.88
N ASP A 42 -20.55 -5.68 -5.69
CA ASP A 42 -19.74 -6.89 -5.92
C ASP A 42 -18.58 -6.95 -4.90
N PRO A 43 -18.60 -7.91 -3.94
CA PRO A 43 -17.56 -8.04 -2.94
C PRO A 43 -16.16 -8.27 -3.53
N GLN A 44 -16.05 -9.00 -4.66
CA GLN A 44 -14.75 -9.32 -5.26
C GLN A 44 -14.14 -8.08 -5.93
N SER A 45 -14.93 -7.31 -6.66
CA SER A 45 -14.50 -6.03 -7.23
C SER A 45 -14.12 -5.03 -6.14
N ASN A 46 -14.91 -4.96 -5.07
CA ASN A 46 -14.64 -4.09 -3.93
C ASN A 46 -13.31 -4.45 -3.24
N GLU A 47 -13.08 -5.73 -2.96
CA GLU A 47 -11.81 -6.21 -2.39
C GLU A 47 -10.62 -5.90 -3.29
N ARG A 48 -10.75 -6.08 -4.62
CA ARG A 48 -9.70 -5.71 -5.58
C ARG A 48 -9.40 -4.21 -5.57
N GLY A 49 -10.43 -3.36 -5.45
CA GLY A 49 -10.26 -1.92 -5.33
C GLY A 49 -9.45 -1.53 -4.09
N TRP A 50 -9.79 -2.08 -2.93
CA TRP A 50 -9.04 -1.84 -1.69
C TRP A 50 -7.62 -2.38 -1.74
N PHE A 51 -7.44 -3.54 -2.35
CA PHE A 51 -6.13 -4.11 -2.62
C PHE A 51 -5.26 -3.16 -3.45
N LEU A 52 -5.81 -2.58 -4.53
CA LEU A 52 -5.09 -1.60 -5.36
C LEU A 52 -4.77 -0.32 -4.57
N ILE A 53 -5.71 0.21 -3.79
CA ILE A 53 -5.48 1.39 -2.93
C ILE A 53 -4.31 1.13 -1.97
N SER A 54 -4.28 -0.02 -1.30
CA SER A 54 -3.21 -0.39 -0.37
C SER A 54 -1.83 -0.46 -1.06
N ASN A 55 -1.78 -0.98 -2.29
CA ASN A 55 -0.56 -1.03 -3.09
C ASN A 55 -0.09 0.36 -3.57
N CYS A 56 -1.02 1.22 -4.00
CA CYS A 56 -0.72 2.62 -4.34
C CYS A 56 -0.15 3.36 -3.12
N LEU A 57 -0.82 3.25 -1.96
CA LEU A 57 -0.36 3.86 -0.70
C LEU A 57 0.97 3.29 -0.19
N SER A 58 1.34 2.08 -0.60
CA SER A 58 2.67 1.54 -0.33
C SER A 58 3.74 2.20 -1.20
N SER A 59 3.37 2.78 -2.34
CA SER A 59 4.33 3.25 -3.35
C SER A 59 4.47 4.77 -3.38
N PHE A 60 3.37 5.49 -3.31
CA PHE A 60 3.34 6.94 -3.38
C PHE A 60 2.23 7.51 -2.48
N PRO A 61 2.40 8.74 -1.97
CA PRO A 61 1.38 9.41 -1.18
C PRO A 61 0.34 10.09 -2.09
N PRO A 62 -0.90 10.32 -1.62
CA PRO A 62 -1.80 11.29 -2.24
C PRO A 62 -1.23 12.71 -2.08
N SER A 63 -1.70 13.67 -2.87
CA SER A 63 -1.34 15.08 -2.65
C SER A 63 -1.77 15.57 -1.26
N LYS A 64 -1.14 16.64 -0.77
CA LYS A 64 -1.51 17.27 0.51
C LYS A 64 -2.98 17.73 0.53
N THR A 65 -3.51 18.12 -0.62
CA THR A 65 -4.91 18.54 -0.78
C THR A 65 -5.86 17.36 -0.64
N LEU A 66 -5.57 16.23 -1.29
CA LEU A 66 -6.41 15.04 -1.27
C LEU A 66 -6.29 14.24 0.04
N TYR A 67 -5.12 14.29 0.69
CA TYR A 67 -4.76 13.48 1.86
C TYR A 67 -5.87 13.37 2.91
N LYS A 68 -6.37 14.52 3.40
CA LYS A 68 -7.39 14.54 4.47
C LYS A 68 -8.72 13.90 4.04
N TYR A 69 -9.10 14.07 2.77
CA TYR A 69 -10.32 13.51 2.21
C TYR A 69 -10.19 11.99 2.03
N LEU A 70 -9.02 11.54 1.54
CA LEU A 70 -8.74 10.12 1.39
C LEU A 70 -8.66 9.41 2.75
N LEU A 71 -8.04 10.03 3.75
CA LEU A 71 -7.99 9.50 5.12
C LEU A 71 -9.39 9.33 5.72
N LYS A 72 -10.24 10.34 5.58
CA LYS A 72 -11.64 10.24 6.02
C LYS A 72 -12.39 9.14 5.25
N TYR A 73 -12.24 9.09 3.92
CA TYR A 73 -12.87 8.07 3.08
C TYR A 73 -12.49 6.64 3.51
N VAL A 74 -11.20 6.37 3.72
CA VAL A 74 -10.70 5.07 4.21
C VAL A 74 -11.28 4.74 5.58
N SER A 75 -11.36 5.73 6.47
CA SER A 75 -11.89 5.56 7.82
C SER A 75 -13.37 5.20 7.83
N ASP A 76 -14.15 5.81 6.92
CA ASP A 76 -15.60 5.64 6.85
C ASP A 76 -16.00 4.39 6.05
N ASN A 77 -15.24 4.02 4.99
CA ASN A 77 -15.66 3.03 3.99
C ASN A 77 -14.77 1.79 3.91
N GLY A 78 -13.61 1.76 4.58
CA GLY A 78 -12.69 0.63 4.49
C GLY A 78 -13.33 -0.69 4.94
N ALA A 79 -13.14 -1.75 4.14
CA ALA A 79 -13.69 -3.09 4.38
C ALA A 79 -12.58 -4.15 4.57
N ASN A 80 -12.92 -5.33 5.10
CA ASN A 80 -12.07 -6.54 5.11
C ASN A 80 -10.62 -6.32 5.62
N GLY A 81 -10.44 -5.56 6.71
CA GLY A 81 -9.11 -5.26 7.28
C GLY A 81 -8.33 -4.15 6.57
N TYR A 82 -8.68 -3.80 5.34
CA TYR A 82 -8.04 -2.71 4.58
C TYR A 82 -8.24 -1.34 5.23
N LYS A 83 -9.32 -1.12 5.99
CA LYS A 83 -9.52 0.10 6.80
C LYS A 83 -8.27 0.41 7.62
N TYR A 84 -7.82 -0.57 8.41
CA TYR A 84 -6.69 -0.40 9.30
C TYR A 84 -5.37 -0.21 8.52
N ILE A 85 -5.10 -1.10 7.57
CA ILE A 85 -3.86 -1.08 6.79
C ILE A 85 -3.71 0.21 5.99
N CYS A 86 -4.75 0.62 5.25
CA CYS A 86 -4.72 1.84 4.45
C CYS A 86 -4.63 3.09 5.34
N GLN A 87 -5.31 3.11 6.50
CA GLN A 87 -5.22 4.22 7.44
C GLN A 87 -3.80 4.37 8.00
N GLN A 88 -3.16 3.27 8.40
CA GLN A 88 -1.76 3.31 8.87
C GLN A 88 -0.80 3.80 7.80
N LYS A 89 -0.91 3.28 6.57
CA LYS A 89 -0.09 3.74 5.44
C LYS A 89 -0.31 5.22 5.12
N LEU A 90 -1.56 5.70 5.21
CA LEU A 90 -1.86 7.13 5.05
C LEU A 90 -1.20 7.98 6.15
N LEU A 91 -1.31 7.58 7.41
CA LEU A 91 -0.69 8.32 8.51
C LEU A 91 0.83 8.44 8.32
N GLN A 92 1.50 7.38 7.87
CA GLN A 92 2.93 7.42 7.50
C GLN A 92 3.20 8.33 6.31
N ALA A 93 2.38 8.24 5.26
CA ALA A 93 2.47 9.10 4.08
C ALA A 93 2.28 10.58 4.43
N GLY A 94 1.52 10.90 5.48
CA GLY A 94 1.35 12.26 6.00
C GLY A 94 2.61 12.83 6.66
N ILE A 95 3.51 11.99 7.16
CA ILE A 95 4.76 12.41 7.81
C ILE A 95 5.86 12.65 6.77
N ASN A 96 6.11 11.65 5.92
CA ASN A 96 7.24 11.70 4.98
C ASN A 96 6.86 12.37 3.65
N HIS A 97 5.63 12.14 3.17
CA HIS A 97 5.14 12.59 1.85
C HIS A 97 6.10 12.29 0.70
N GLU A 98 6.83 11.17 0.79
CA GLU A 98 7.79 10.75 -0.23
C GLU A 98 7.21 9.63 -1.10
N SER A 99 7.50 9.71 -2.41
CA SER A 99 7.20 8.63 -3.36
C SER A 99 8.40 7.73 -3.52
N ARG A 100 8.15 6.42 -3.61
CA ARG A 100 9.16 5.44 -3.98
C ARG A 100 9.48 5.50 -5.47
N VAL A 101 10.69 5.03 -5.80
CA VAL A 101 11.16 4.82 -7.17
C VAL A 101 10.71 3.46 -7.72
N TYR A 102 10.59 2.46 -6.84
CA TYR A 102 10.26 1.08 -7.20
C TYR A 102 8.85 0.71 -6.71
N PRO A 103 8.16 -0.19 -7.42
CA PRO A 103 6.87 -0.74 -6.98
C PRO A 103 7.02 -1.57 -5.69
N PRO A 104 5.90 -1.95 -5.05
CA PRO A 104 5.91 -2.78 -3.85
C PRO A 104 6.61 -4.12 -4.12
N THR A 105 7.36 -4.57 -3.12
CA THR A 105 8.02 -5.88 -3.17
C THR A 105 7.00 -7.03 -3.08
N ASN A 106 7.45 -8.26 -3.33
CA ASN A 106 6.60 -9.44 -3.13
C ASN A 106 6.06 -9.54 -1.69
N LEU A 107 6.87 -9.22 -0.68
CA LEU A 107 6.43 -9.25 0.72
C LEU A 107 5.26 -8.28 0.94
N GLU A 108 5.40 -7.05 0.44
CA GLU A 108 4.35 -6.02 0.50
C GLU A 108 3.09 -6.45 -0.24
N TRP A 109 3.25 -7.02 -1.43
CA TRP A 109 2.12 -7.48 -2.22
C TRP A 109 1.31 -8.56 -1.48
N HIS A 110 1.99 -9.55 -0.90
CA HIS A 110 1.32 -10.63 -0.17
C HIS A 110 0.66 -10.12 1.11
N SER A 111 1.32 -9.23 1.84
CA SER A 111 0.77 -8.64 3.06
C SER A 111 -0.39 -7.70 2.78
N ASN A 112 -0.31 -6.88 1.72
CA ASN A 112 -1.41 -6.05 1.27
C ASN A 112 -2.61 -6.90 0.86
N LYS A 113 -2.39 -8.01 0.14
CA LYS A 113 -3.45 -8.93 -0.29
C LYS A 113 -4.18 -9.57 0.89
N LYS A 114 -3.44 -9.91 1.95
CA LYS A 114 -4.00 -10.47 3.19
C LYS A 114 -4.48 -9.40 4.18
N ALA A 115 -4.30 -8.13 3.87
CA ALA A 115 -4.53 -7.00 4.78
C ALA A 115 -3.85 -7.17 6.16
N VAL A 116 -2.59 -7.62 6.17
CA VAL A 116 -1.79 -7.84 7.38
C VAL A 116 -0.55 -6.95 7.43
N ARG A 117 -0.01 -6.77 8.65
CA ARG A 117 1.30 -6.15 8.87
C ARG A 117 2.43 -7.06 8.37
N MET A 118 3.56 -6.47 8.04
CA MET A 118 4.76 -7.18 7.62
C MET A 118 5.77 -7.27 8.75
N ALA A 119 6.55 -8.33 8.74
CA ALA A 119 7.77 -8.46 9.52
C ALA A 119 8.84 -9.11 8.64
N LEU A 120 10.11 -8.81 8.91
CA LEU A 120 11.26 -9.42 8.27
C LEU A 120 12.11 -10.08 9.36
N ASP A 121 12.53 -11.32 9.11
CA ASP A 121 13.51 -11.98 9.96
C ASP A 121 14.88 -11.33 9.75
N ALA A 122 15.44 -10.78 10.82
CA ALA A 122 16.70 -10.06 10.80
C ALA A 122 17.73 -10.75 11.69
N THR A 123 18.93 -10.94 11.15
CA THR A 123 20.08 -11.46 11.91
C THR A 123 20.74 -10.31 12.68
N PHE A 124 20.83 -10.47 13.99
CA PHE A 124 21.47 -9.51 14.89
C PHE A 124 22.95 -9.87 15.13
N PRO A 125 23.76 -8.96 15.68
CA PRO A 125 25.20 -9.21 15.91
C PRO A 125 25.50 -10.36 16.88
N ASP A 126 24.53 -10.75 17.71
CA ASP A 126 24.54 -11.93 18.58
C ASP A 126 24.26 -13.24 17.80
N PHE A 127 24.12 -13.15 16.48
CA PHE A 127 23.71 -14.22 15.55
C PHE A 127 22.28 -14.74 15.76
N GLU A 128 21.48 -14.08 16.59
CA GLU A 128 20.07 -14.41 16.72
C GLU A 128 19.25 -13.87 15.54
N ILE A 129 18.28 -14.66 15.09
CA ILE A 129 17.30 -14.23 14.09
C ILE A 129 16.03 -13.86 14.85
N ARG A 130 15.60 -12.59 14.72
CA ARG A 130 14.35 -12.12 15.33
C ARG A 130 13.44 -11.47 14.27
N PRO A 131 12.11 -11.69 14.33
CA PRO A 131 11.17 -11.04 13.44
C PRO A 131 11.04 -9.57 13.81
N VAL A 132 11.42 -8.68 12.89
CA VAL A 132 11.33 -7.23 13.06
C VAL A 132 10.13 -6.70 12.27
N PRO A 133 9.16 -6.02 12.92
CA PRO A 133 8.06 -5.37 12.21
C PRO A 133 8.59 -4.35 11.20
N ILE A 134 8.11 -4.42 9.97
CA ILE A 134 8.48 -3.48 8.92
C ILE A 134 7.25 -2.95 8.21
N GLU A 135 7.43 -1.78 7.62
CA GLU A 135 6.42 -1.05 6.89
C GLU A 135 6.97 -0.65 5.52
N SER A 136 6.05 -0.27 4.64
CA SER A 136 6.36 0.18 3.29
C SER A 136 7.45 1.27 3.28
N PHE A 137 7.33 2.28 4.13
CA PHE A 137 8.31 3.36 4.19
C PHE A 137 9.32 3.21 5.33
N THR A 138 9.54 1.98 5.83
CA THR A 138 10.60 1.75 6.84
C THR A 138 11.95 2.07 6.23
N THR A 139 12.62 3.06 6.81
CA THR A 139 13.98 3.44 6.42
C THR A 139 15.00 2.61 7.19
N GLN A 140 16.23 2.54 6.68
CA GLN A 140 17.34 1.91 7.40
C GLN A 140 17.52 2.52 8.79
N ARG A 141 17.35 3.84 8.91
CA ARG A 141 17.46 4.54 10.20
C ARG A 141 16.37 4.10 11.17
N SER A 142 15.12 4.01 10.72
CA SER A 142 14.01 3.52 11.54
C SER A 142 14.23 2.07 11.98
N PHE A 143 14.76 1.22 11.09
CA PHE A 143 15.04 -0.17 11.38
C PHE A 143 16.13 -0.34 12.46
N LEU A 144 17.19 0.44 12.41
CA LEU A 144 18.28 0.39 13.39
C LEU A 144 17.85 0.86 14.80
N LEU A 145 16.80 1.66 14.90
CA LEU A 145 16.23 2.14 16.16
C LEU A 145 15.26 1.14 16.81
N MET A 146 14.91 0.04 16.15
CA MET A 146 14.00 -0.99 16.66
C MET A 146 14.70 -2.07 17.51
N ARG A 147 15.88 -1.76 18.07
CA ARG A 147 16.63 -2.65 18.97
C ARG A 147 16.01 -2.76 20.35
#